data_AF-A0A9Q3KBP0-F1
#
_entry.id   AF-A0A9Q3KBP0-F1
#
_cell.length_a   1.000
_cell.length_b   1.000
_cell.length_c   1.000
_cell.angle_alpha   90.00
_cell.angle_beta   90.00
_cell.angle_gamma   90.00
#
_symmetry.space_group_name_H-M   'P 1'
#
loop_
_entity.id
_entity.type
_entity.pdbx_description
1 polymer ?
#
loop_
_entity_poly.entity_id
_entity_poly.type
_entity_poly.pdbx_seq_one_letter_code
_entity_poly.pdbx_strand_id
1 'polypeptide(L)'
;MYGIDIYDSKKRHITIGTNKENKFSLDIYQISTHDLLEELLNKFREGQFSTTLTSKQKLSLRKILRKNRPEFAIGEEQLGKIRGHDIELYLDVERPYPPMLRRPPYPTSLETRKETEKNVNELLEMDFIRNIGHNEIVQITTPVPITGNDGKSRMCGVLRALNNYKKADRYPIQRISHALDKLAKAKYITKMDYMKGFHQKGVEPNSMKILRIICHMGIYEETRMPFGMKNAPGHYQRMMENIFQEEILEGWMVIYIDDIIIYSETWEDHVQYIDRVLKLLALGHKVPGLSLAIEQNKVVAVLTKPVPKKIKEMQSFLEFAS
;
A
#
# COMPACT_ATOMS: atom_id res chain seq x y z
N MET A 1 -3.71 -14.96 -4.31
CA MET A 1 -5.03 -14.78 -3.68
C MET A 1 -4.97 -13.49 -2.89
N TYR A 2 -6.05 -12.71 -2.94
CA TYR A 2 -6.06 -11.29 -2.64
C TYR A 2 -7.06 -11.07 -1.49
N GLY A 3 -6.54 -10.91 -0.28
CA GLY A 3 -7.32 -10.75 0.94
C GLY A 3 -6.54 -9.96 1.98
N ILE A 4 -7.26 -9.24 2.83
CA ILE A 4 -6.67 -8.44 3.90
C ILE A 4 -6.07 -9.39 4.93
N ASP A 5 -4.77 -9.26 5.18
CA ASP A 5 -4.11 -9.95 6.29
C ASP A 5 -4.40 -9.21 7.59
N ILE A 6 -5.24 -9.83 8.43
CA ILE A 6 -5.56 -9.38 9.79
C ILE A 6 -4.32 -9.30 10.68
N TYR A 7 -3.36 -10.20 10.49
CA TYR A 7 -2.18 -10.25 11.35
C TYR A 7 -1.16 -9.18 10.99
N ASP A 8 -1.15 -8.79 9.71
CA ASP A 8 -0.31 -7.71 9.18
C ASP A 8 -0.99 -6.34 9.31
N SER A 9 -2.31 -6.28 9.61
CA SER A 9 -3.04 -5.03 9.81
C SER A 9 -2.89 -4.48 11.23
N LYS A 10 -2.53 -5.32 12.21
CA LYS A 10 -2.33 -4.95 13.63
C LYS A 10 -0.86 -4.70 14.02
N LYS A 11 0.11 -5.20 13.24
CA LYS A 11 1.55 -5.00 13.46
C LYS A 11 2.16 -4.13 12.38
N ARG A 12 1.94 -2.81 12.47
CA ARG A 12 2.47 -1.83 11.50
C ARG A 12 3.74 -1.20 12.01
N HIS A 13 4.77 -1.23 11.17
CA HIS A 13 6.10 -0.76 11.52
C HIS A 13 6.71 0.05 10.39
N ILE A 14 7.53 1.03 10.74
CA ILE A 14 8.48 1.62 9.78
C ILE A 14 9.62 0.62 9.64
N THR A 15 9.92 0.21 8.41
CA THR A 15 11.05 -0.67 8.11
C THR A 15 12.08 0.14 7.36
N ILE A 16 13.35 0.00 7.72
CA ILE A 16 14.44 0.58 6.93
C ILE A 16 15.36 -0.58 6.57
N GLY A 17 15.68 -0.74 5.28
CA GLY A 17 16.58 -1.79 4.82
C GLY A 17 16.31 -2.28 3.40
N THR A 18 17.34 -2.88 2.79
CA THR A 18 17.40 -3.26 1.37
C THR A 18 17.05 -4.74 1.13
N ASN A 19 16.87 -5.55 2.19
CA ASN A 19 16.69 -7.00 2.08
C ASN A 19 15.50 -7.55 2.90
N LYS A 20 14.75 -8.52 2.33
CA LYS A 20 13.53 -9.12 2.94
C LYS A 20 13.81 -9.87 4.25
N GLU A 21 15.04 -10.36 4.44
CA GLU A 21 15.50 -11.09 5.64
C GLU A 21 15.91 -10.17 6.81
N ASN A 22 16.12 -8.87 6.55
CA ASN A 22 16.55 -7.87 7.55
C ASN A 22 15.48 -6.81 7.84
N LYS A 23 14.20 -7.16 7.70
CA LYS A 23 13.09 -6.27 8.04
C LYS A 23 12.93 -6.16 9.56
N PHE A 24 13.33 -5.02 10.13
CA PHE A 24 13.00 -4.73 11.53
C PHE A 24 11.76 -3.86 11.66
N SER A 25 10.91 -4.30 12.58
CA SER A 25 9.75 -3.60 13.07
C SER A 25 10.16 -2.46 14.01
N LEU A 26 10.12 -1.19 13.57
CA LEU A 26 10.21 -0.07 14.52
C LEU A 26 9.06 -0.15 15.51
N ASP A 27 9.37 -0.48 16.76
CA ASP A 27 8.45 -0.35 17.89
C ASP A 27 8.75 0.97 18.61
N ILE A 28 8.11 2.04 18.13
CA ILE A 28 8.40 3.42 18.53
C ILE A 28 7.90 3.72 19.96
N TYR A 29 7.34 2.71 20.65
CA TYR A 29 6.94 2.76 22.05
C TYR A 29 8.11 2.65 23.04
N GLN A 30 9.28 2.12 22.64
CA GLN A 30 10.49 2.19 23.48
C GLN A 30 11.19 3.57 23.44
N ILE A 31 10.64 4.53 22.70
CA ILE A 31 11.15 5.90 22.65
C ILE A 31 10.40 6.73 23.69
N SER A 32 10.63 6.43 24.98
CA SER A 32 10.18 7.29 26.07
C SER A 32 11.08 8.51 26.18
N THR A 33 10.45 9.60 26.56
CA THR A 33 11.01 10.92 26.87
C THR A 33 12.17 10.85 27.87
N HIS A 34 13.27 11.55 27.56
CA HIS A 34 14.45 11.80 28.39
C HIS A 34 15.06 10.60 29.13
N ASP A 35 15.98 9.92 28.47
CA ASP A 35 17.43 9.94 28.72
C ASP A 35 18.08 8.75 28.02
N LEU A 36 19.38 8.88 27.74
CA LEU A 36 20.25 7.90 27.07
C LEU A 36 20.14 7.84 25.53
N LEU A 37 20.61 8.94 24.92
CA LEU A 37 21.01 9.00 23.51
C LEU A 37 21.96 7.84 23.12
N GLU A 38 22.88 7.41 23.99
CA GLU A 38 23.83 6.31 23.74
C GLU A 38 23.25 4.90 23.89
N GLU A 39 22.32 4.69 24.81
CA GLU A 39 21.72 3.36 25.03
C GLU A 39 20.65 3.07 23.96
N LEU A 40 19.97 4.11 23.47
CA LEU A 40 19.16 4.07 22.26
C LEU A 40 20.00 3.86 20.99
N LEU A 41 21.23 4.38 20.92
CA LEU A 41 22.15 4.14 19.78
C LEU A 41 22.52 2.65 19.63
N ASN A 42 22.61 1.91 20.74
CA ASN A 42 22.98 0.49 20.76
C ASN A 42 21.83 -0.49 20.43
N LYS A 43 20.55 -0.08 20.55
CA LYS A 43 19.40 -0.94 20.17
C LYS A 43 19.15 -1.03 18.67
N PHE A 44 19.76 -0.15 17.86
CA PHE A 44 19.69 -0.23 16.40
C PHE A 44 20.82 -1.10 15.86
N ARG A 45 20.55 -2.38 15.56
CA ARG A 45 21.56 -3.24 14.91
C ARG A 45 21.97 -2.66 13.55
N GLU A 46 23.27 -2.64 13.29
CA GLU A 46 23.95 -1.99 12.17
C GLU A 46 23.55 -2.46 10.75
N GLY A 47 22.67 -3.46 10.60
CA GLY A 47 22.35 -4.14 9.33
C GLY A 47 21.15 -3.63 8.53
N GLN A 48 20.62 -2.43 8.82
CA GLN A 48 19.30 -1.98 8.35
C GLN A 48 19.27 -0.62 7.63
N PHE A 49 20.36 0.14 7.65
CA PHE A 49 20.58 1.21 6.70
C PHE A 49 21.54 0.66 5.64
N SER A 50 21.51 1.16 4.40
CA SER A 50 22.57 0.77 3.47
C SER A 50 23.91 1.02 4.14
N THR A 51 24.76 -0.02 4.12
CA THR A 51 26.04 -0.06 4.83
C THR A 51 26.96 1.07 4.37
N THR A 52 26.62 1.70 3.25
CA THR A 52 27.33 2.83 2.64
C THR A 52 27.02 4.19 3.27
N LEU A 53 25.93 4.35 4.03
CA LEU A 53 25.60 5.65 4.64
C LEU A 53 26.48 5.95 5.86
N THR A 54 26.98 7.18 5.93
CA THR A 54 27.76 7.69 7.08
C THR A 54 26.89 7.89 8.32
N SER A 55 27.50 7.93 9.51
CA SER A 55 26.80 8.17 10.78
C SER A 55 26.04 9.50 10.81
N LYS A 56 26.58 10.56 10.18
CA LYS A 56 25.92 11.87 10.06
C LYS A 56 24.66 11.81 9.18
N GLN A 57 24.70 11.03 8.11
CA GLN A 57 23.55 10.80 7.21
C GLN A 57 22.45 9.99 7.91
N LYS A 58 22.83 8.92 8.62
CA LYS A 58 21.89 8.14 9.44
C LYS A 58 21.21 9.01 10.50
N LEU A 59 21.95 9.93 11.13
CA LEU A 59 21.40 10.86 12.13
C LEU A 59 20.40 11.85 11.52
N SER A 60 20.68 12.38 10.32
CA SER A 60 19.79 13.34 9.65
C SER A 60 18.46 12.69 9.22
N LEU A 61 18.49 11.48 8.68
CA LEU A 61 17.28 10.69 8.41
C LEU A 61 16.45 10.47 9.67
N ARG A 62 17.10 10.05 10.77
CA ARG A 62 16.43 9.83 12.06
C ARG A 62 15.70 11.08 12.55
N LYS A 63 16.31 12.27 12.38
CA LYS A 63 15.68 13.55 12.75
C LYS A 63 14.40 13.79 11.95
N ILE A 64 14.41 13.55 10.64
CA ILE A 64 13.22 13.72 9.78
C ILE A 64 12.12 12.71 10.12
N LEU A 65 12.47 11.43 10.28
CA LEU A 65 11.49 10.40 10.61
C LEU A 65 10.85 10.67 11.97
N ARG A 66 11.63 11.15 12.95
CA ARG A 66 11.11 11.57 14.25
C ARG A 66 10.19 12.78 14.14
N LYS A 67 10.59 13.78 13.34
CA LYS A 67 9.81 15.00 13.10
C LYS A 67 8.44 14.68 12.50
N ASN A 68 8.39 13.75 11.55
CA ASN A 68 7.15 13.36 10.85
C ASN A 68 6.44 12.16 11.53
N ARG A 69 6.84 11.74 12.74
CA ARG A 69 6.22 10.63 13.49
C ARG A 69 4.68 10.69 13.56
N PRO A 70 4.03 11.85 13.85
CA PRO A 70 2.57 11.91 14.00
C PRO A 70 1.79 11.43 12.78
N GLU A 71 2.43 11.42 11.61
CA GLU A 71 1.82 11.12 10.32
C GLU A 71 1.77 9.63 10.00
N PHE A 72 2.40 8.78 10.82
CA PHE A 72 2.44 7.33 10.62
C PHE A 72 1.44 6.61 11.54
N ALA A 73 0.60 5.74 10.96
CA ALA A 73 -0.19 4.79 11.73
C ALA A 73 0.71 3.62 12.17
N ILE A 74 1.09 3.62 13.44
CA ILE A 74 1.96 2.60 14.06
C ILE A 74 1.12 1.72 14.99
N GLY A 75 1.40 0.42 15.00
CA GLY A 75 0.67 -0.52 15.86
C GLY A 75 -0.81 -0.66 15.47
N GLU A 76 -1.71 -0.48 16.44
CA GLU A 76 -3.16 -0.69 16.29
C GLU A 76 -3.95 0.55 15.84
N GLU A 77 -3.27 1.67 15.56
CA GLU A 77 -3.97 2.89 15.13
C GLU A 77 -4.82 2.66 13.87
N GLN A 78 -5.99 3.29 13.80
CA GLN A 78 -6.85 3.17 12.62
C GLN A 78 -6.15 3.69 11.35
N LEU A 79 -6.33 2.99 10.24
CA LEU A 79 -5.85 3.45 8.94
C LEU A 79 -6.64 4.68 8.51
N GLY A 80 -5.93 5.68 8.00
CA GLY A 80 -6.58 6.81 7.34
C GLY A 80 -7.46 6.36 6.16
N LYS A 81 -8.44 7.20 5.81
CA LYS A 81 -9.22 7.09 4.55
C LYS A 81 -8.85 8.24 3.63
N ILE A 82 -8.26 7.94 2.48
CA ILE A 82 -7.91 8.95 1.48
C ILE A 82 -9.15 9.72 1.06
N ARG A 83 -9.22 11.01 1.39
CA ARG A 83 -10.39 11.85 1.10
C ARG A 83 -10.29 12.41 -0.31
N GLY A 84 -11.44 12.56 -0.99
CA GLY A 84 -11.50 13.15 -2.33
C GLY A 84 -11.01 12.26 -3.47
N HIS A 85 -10.64 11.01 -3.18
CA HIS A 85 -10.15 10.05 -4.17
C HIS A 85 -10.88 8.71 -4.11
N ASP A 86 -12.13 8.70 -3.66
CA ASP A 86 -12.96 7.50 -3.58
C ASP A 86 -13.14 6.90 -5.00
N ILE A 87 -13.15 5.57 -5.09
CA ILE A 87 -13.31 4.89 -6.37
C ILE A 87 -14.78 4.84 -6.79
N GLU A 88 -15.01 5.21 -8.04
CA GLU A 88 -16.27 4.92 -8.73
C GLU A 88 -16.09 3.78 -9.74
N LEU A 89 -17.07 2.88 -9.79
CA LEU A 89 -17.07 1.69 -10.62
C LEU A 89 -18.21 1.72 -11.61
N TYR A 90 -17.87 1.39 -12.85
CA TYR A 90 -18.81 1.29 -13.96
C TYR A 90 -18.79 -0.14 -14.49
N LEU A 91 -19.98 -0.66 -14.80
CA LEU A 91 -20.17 -1.96 -15.44
C LEU A 91 -20.44 -1.75 -16.93
N ASP A 92 -19.96 -2.68 -17.76
CA ASP A 92 -20.25 -2.76 -19.20
C ASP A 92 -21.53 -3.58 -19.47
N VAL A 93 -22.33 -3.85 -18.43
CA VAL A 93 -23.58 -4.61 -18.50
C VAL A 93 -24.68 -3.88 -17.76
N GLU A 94 -25.89 -3.94 -18.31
CA GLU A 94 -27.08 -3.37 -17.71
C GLU A 94 -27.91 -4.43 -16.98
N ARG A 95 -28.99 -3.97 -16.32
CA ARG A 95 -29.93 -4.86 -15.65
C ARG A 95 -30.84 -5.54 -16.69
N PRO A 96 -31.23 -6.80 -16.48
CA PRO A 96 -30.85 -7.66 -15.36
C PRO A 96 -29.41 -8.19 -15.47
N TYR A 97 -28.67 -8.14 -14.36
CA TYR A 97 -27.27 -8.59 -14.35
C TYR A 97 -27.14 -10.11 -14.56
N PRO A 98 -26.06 -10.54 -15.23
CA PRO A 98 -25.80 -11.95 -15.52
C PRO A 98 -25.70 -12.79 -14.23
N PRO A 99 -26.11 -14.07 -14.25
CA PRO A 99 -26.04 -14.95 -13.07
C PRO A 99 -24.64 -15.05 -12.44
N MET A 100 -23.59 -14.87 -13.24
CA MET A 100 -22.21 -14.84 -12.74
C MET A 100 -21.92 -13.73 -11.71
N LEU A 101 -22.71 -12.65 -11.71
CA LEU A 101 -22.63 -11.56 -10.73
C LEU A 101 -23.54 -11.80 -9.51
N ARG A 102 -24.29 -12.91 -9.48
CA ARG A 102 -25.22 -13.28 -8.40
C ARG A 102 -24.92 -14.70 -7.92
N ARG A 103 -23.78 -14.88 -7.26
CA ARG A 103 -23.38 -16.21 -6.77
C ARG A 103 -23.72 -16.37 -5.27
N PRO A 104 -24.15 -17.56 -4.85
CA PRO A 104 -24.35 -17.88 -3.44
C PRO A 104 -23.01 -17.96 -2.70
N PRO A 105 -23.01 -17.89 -1.35
CA PRO A 105 -21.79 -18.14 -0.57
C PRO A 105 -21.25 -19.55 -0.84
N TYR A 106 -19.93 -19.70 -0.77
CA TYR A 106 -19.32 -21.03 -0.89
C TYR A 106 -19.71 -21.90 0.32
N PRO A 107 -19.95 -23.21 0.13
CA PRO A 107 -20.04 -24.15 1.24
C PRO A 107 -18.71 -24.18 2.01
N THR A 108 -18.80 -24.11 3.33
CA THR A 108 -17.63 -24.03 4.23
C THR A 108 -17.78 -24.98 5.40
N SER A 109 -16.65 -25.52 5.89
CA SER A 109 -16.60 -26.34 7.10
C SER A 109 -16.84 -25.48 8.35
N LEU A 110 -17.10 -26.12 9.50
CA LEU A 110 -17.28 -25.42 10.77
C LEU A 110 -16.04 -24.59 11.17
N GLU A 111 -14.84 -25.10 10.87
CA GLU A 111 -13.58 -24.39 11.15
C GLU A 111 -13.47 -23.12 10.30
N THR A 112 -13.70 -23.24 8.99
CA THR A 112 -13.67 -22.10 8.06
C THR A 112 -14.75 -21.06 8.40
N ARG A 113 -15.91 -21.48 8.94
CA ARG A 113 -16.95 -20.55 9.42
C ARG A 113 -16.46 -19.71 10.59
N LYS A 114 -15.84 -20.32 11.60
CA LYS A 114 -15.25 -19.58 12.74
C LYS A 114 -14.20 -18.56 12.28
N GLU A 115 -13.34 -18.93 11.33
CA GLU A 115 -12.37 -17.99 10.77
C GLU A 115 -13.05 -16.86 9.98
N THR A 116 -14.11 -17.17 9.25
CA THR A 116 -14.92 -16.18 8.53
C THR A 116 -15.54 -15.19 9.50
N GLU A 117 -16.15 -15.67 10.60
CA GLU A 117 -16.75 -14.82 11.63
C GLU A 117 -15.73 -13.86 12.24
N LYS A 118 -14.55 -14.37 12.59
CA LYS A 118 -13.44 -13.54 13.08
C LYS A 118 -13.07 -12.46 12.06
N ASN A 119 -12.88 -12.84 10.79
CA ASN A 119 -12.51 -11.89 9.73
C ASN A 119 -13.58 -10.82 9.52
N VAL A 120 -14.86 -11.20 9.47
CA VAL A 120 -15.98 -10.25 9.27
C VAL A 120 -16.03 -9.24 10.40
N ASN A 121 -15.97 -9.69 11.65
CA ASN A 121 -16.04 -8.80 12.81
C ASN A 121 -14.88 -7.79 12.82
N GLU A 122 -13.66 -8.23 12.55
CA GLU A 122 -12.50 -7.33 12.48
C GLU A 122 -12.61 -6.34 11.32
N LEU A 123 -13.12 -6.75 10.15
CA LEU A 123 -13.31 -5.84 9.02
C LEU A 123 -14.43 -4.81 9.28
N LEU A 124 -15.46 -5.18 10.04
CA LEU A 124 -16.50 -4.25 10.50
C LEU A 124 -15.92 -3.23 11.50
N GLU A 125 -15.12 -3.69 12.47
CA GLU A 125 -14.44 -2.82 13.44
C GLU A 125 -13.47 -1.83 12.78
N MET A 126 -12.83 -2.24 11.69
CA MET A 126 -11.90 -1.39 10.93
C MET A 126 -12.60 -0.44 9.93
N ASP A 127 -13.94 -0.50 9.80
CA ASP A 127 -14.70 0.22 8.76
C ASP A 127 -14.18 -0.08 7.34
N PHE A 128 -13.86 -1.36 7.10
CA PHE A 128 -13.48 -1.87 5.77
C PHE A 128 -14.68 -2.44 5.02
N ILE A 129 -15.64 -2.97 5.78
CA ILE A 129 -16.93 -3.40 5.28
C ILE A 129 -18.04 -2.81 6.16
N ARG A 130 -19.25 -2.70 5.61
CA ARG A 130 -20.46 -2.32 6.34
C ARG A 130 -21.59 -3.31 6.09
N ASN A 131 -22.56 -3.33 7.01
CA ASN A 131 -23.83 -4.02 6.77
C ASN A 131 -24.61 -3.33 5.64
N ILE A 132 -25.35 -4.13 4.86
CA ILE A 132 -26.30 -3.60 3.88
C ILE A 132 -27.42 -2.81 4.58
N GLY A 133 -27.92 -1.76 3.93
CA GLY A 133 -29.08 -1.03 4.44
C GLY A 133 -30.38 -1.83 4.32
N HIS A 134 -31.27 -1.68 5.29
CA HIS A 134 -32.58 -2.37 5.36
C HIS A 134 -33.43 -2.31 4.07
N ASN A 135 -33.37 -1.20 3.33
CA ASN A 135 -34.12 -1.00 2.09
C ASN A 135 -33.28 -1.19 0.82
N GLU A 136 -32.03 -1.68 0.93
CA GLU A 136 -31.15 -1.83 -0.21
C GLU A 136 -31.40 -3.14 -0.97
N ILE A 137 -31.78 -3.02 -2.25
CA ILE A 137 -32.02 -4.17 -3.13
C ILE A 137 -30.68 -4.82 -3.51
N VAL A 138 -30.54 -6.12 -3.24
CA VAL A 138 -29.36 -6.91 -3.60
C VAL A 138 -29.44 -7.41 -5.05
N GLN A 139 -28.51 -6.94 -5.89
CA GLN A 139 -28.45 -7.31 -7.31
C GLN A 139 -27.15 -7.96 -7.75
N ILE A 140 -26.08 -7.76 -6.96
CA ILE A 140 -24.75 -8.31 -7.19
C ILE A 140 -24.26 -8.89 -5.86
N THR A 141 -23.68 -10.08 -5.90
CA THR A 141 -23.05 -10.75 -4.75
C THR A 141 -21.79 -11.46 -5.20
N THR A 142 -20.69 -11.18 -4.50
CA THR A 142 -19.40 -11.85 -4.71
C THR A 142 -19.09 -12.76 -3.53
N PRO A 143 -19.05 -14.08 -3.70
CA PRO A 143 -18.73 -14.99 -2.60
C PRO A 143 -17.24 -14.89 -2.25
N VAL A 144 -16.97 -14.92 -0.95
CA VAL A 144 -15.63 -14.75 -0.38
C VAL A 144 -15.16 -16.04 0.29
N PRO A 145 -14.13 -16.75 -0.25
CA PRO A 145 -13.46 -17.80 0.49
C PRO A 145 -12.54 -17.21 1.56
N ILE A 146 -12.36 -17.98 2.62
CA ILE A 146 -11.22 -17.80 3.52
C ILE A 146 -10.06 -18.61 2.98
N THR A 147 -8.90 -17.97 2.94
CA THR A 147 -7.64 -18.60 2.57
C THR A 147 -6.68 -18.41 3.73
N GLY A 148 -6.03 -19.49 4.15
CA GLY A 148 -5.04 -19.44 5.23
C GLY A 148 -3.70 -20.01 4.81
N ASN A 149 -2.63 -19.46 5.39
CA ASN A 149 -1.30 -20.08 5.40
C ASN A 149 -0.59 -19.67 6.70
N ASP A 150 0.18 -20.57 7.31
CA ASP A 150 1.01 -20.31 8.51
C ASP A 150 0.25 -19.67 9.69
N GLY A 151 -0.97 -20.16 9.98
CA GLY A 151 -1.79 -19.66 11.09
C GLY A 151 -2.43 -18.28 10.88
N LYS A 152 -2.32 -17.72 9.66
CA LYS A 152 -3.00 -16.49 9.26
C LYS A 152 -4.13 -16.81 8.28
N SER A 153 -5.35 -16.39 8.59
CA SER A 153 -6.52 -16.50 7.71
C SER A 153 -6.89 -15.14 7.12
N ARG A 154 -7.33 -15.12 5.86
CA ARG A 154 -7.72 -13.91 5.12
C ARG A 154 -8.97 -14.14 4.31
N MET A 155 -9.93 -13.22 4.43
CA MET A 155 -11.07 -13.14 3.53
C MET A 155 -10.64 -12.58 2.17
N CYS A 156 -10.89 -13.35 1.10
CA CYS A 156 -10.49 -12.97 -0.26
C CYS A 156 -11.70 -12.68 -1.15
N GLY A 157 -11.78 -11.49 -1.74
CA GLY A 157 -12.77 -11.17 -2.78
C GLY A 157 -12.48 -11.91 -4.08
N VAL A 158 -13.36 -12.81 -4.52
CA VAL A 158 -13.24 -13.45 -5.86
C VAL A 158 -13.83 -12.53 -6.92
N LEU A 159 -13.16 -11.41 -7.18
CA LEU A 159 -13.61 -10.37 -8.11
C LEU A 159 -13.49 -10.75 -9.59
N ARG A 160 -13.16 -12.01 -9.93
CA ARG A 160 -12.93 -12.44 -11.33
C ARG A 160 -14.15 -12.21 -12.21
N ALA A 161 -15.33 -12.66 -11.75
CA ALA A 161 -16.57 -12.44 -12.49
C ALA A 161 -16.85 -10.94 -12.63
N LEU A 162 -16.74 -10.17 -11.54
CA LEU A 162 -16.94 -8.73 -11.56
C LEU A 162 -15.97 -8.00 -12.50
N ASN A 163 -14.69 -8.39 -12.52
CA ASN A 163 -13.68 -7.80 -13.38
C ASN A 163 -14.00 -7.99 -14.87
N ASN A 164 -14.63 -9.10 -15.26
CA ASN A 164 -15.02 -9.33 -16.66
C ASN A 164 -16.14 -8.38 -17.12
N TYR A 165 -16.97 -7.90 -16.20
CA TYR A 165 -18.11 -7.03 -16.50
C TYR A 165 -17.90 -5.57 -16.14
N LYS A 166 -16.74 -5.19 -15.60
CA LYS A 166 -16.40 -3.78 -15.34
C LYS A 166 -15.94 -3.08 -16.62
N LYS A 167 -16.17 -1.78 -16.72
CA LYS A 167 -15.51 -0.93 -17.72
C LYS A 167 -14.00 -0.90 -17.46
N ALA A 168 -13.21 -1.17 -18.49
CA ALA A 168 -11.75 -1.12 -18.36
C ALA A 168 -11.28 0.33 -18.31
N ASP A 169 -10.56 0.70 -17.24
CA ASP A 169 -9.83 1.97 -17.19
C ASP A 169 -8.44 1.76 -17.77
N ARG A 170 -8.13 2.43 -18.89
CA ARG A 170 -6.84 2.32 -19.58
C ARG A 170 -5.92 3.48 -19.21
N TYR A 171 -5.83 3.77 -17.91
CA TYR A 171 -4.95 4.81 -17.41
C TYR A 171 -3.49 4.50 -17.79
N PRO A 172 -2.76 5.45 -18.42
CA PRO A 172 -1.39 5.21 -18.83
C PRO A 172 -0.48 5.20 -17.59
N ILE A 173 0.01 4.03 -17.20
CA ILE A 173 1.06 3.92 -16.19
C ILE A 173 2.39 4.19 -16.91
N GLN A 174 3.09 5.24 -16.49
CA GLN A 174 4.36 5.62 -17.10
C GLN A 174 5.37 4.47 -17.01
N ARG A 175 6.13 4.26 -18.09
CA ARG A 175 7.25 3.32 -18.07
C ARG A 175 8.42 3.98 -17.34
N ILE A 176 9.04 3.23 -16.43
CA ILE A 176 10.24 3.69 -15.71
C ILE A 176 11.40 4.04 -16.64
N SER A 177 11.38 3.62 -17.91
CA SER A 177 12.39 3.99 -18.91
C SER A 177 12.62 5.51 -18.98
N HIS A 178 11.57 6.32 -18.80
CA HIS A 178 11.71 7.79 -18.79
C HIS A 178 12.39 8.34 -17.53
N ALA A 179 12.40 7.55 -16.45
CA ALA A 179 13.08 7.88 -15.21
C ALA A 179 14.55 7.44 -15.19
N LEU A 180 14.95 6.51 -16.07
CA LEU A 180 16.28 5.91 -16.05
C LEU A 180 17.39 6.95 -16.25
N ASP A 181 17.20 7.91 -17.16
CA ASP A 181 18.19 8.96 -17.43
C ASP A 181 18.42 9.86 -16.21
N LYS A 182 17.41 10.04 -15.36
CA LYS A 182 17.50 10.83 -14.14
C LYS A 182 18.08 10.00 -12.99
N LEU A 183 17.65 8.74 -12.86
CA LEU A 183 18.26 7.77 -11.94
C LEU A 183 19.75 7.53 -12.26
N ALA A 184 20.15 7.67 -13.52
CA ALA A 184 21.53 7.57 -13.99
C ALA A 184 22.48 8.60 -13.38
N LYS A 185 21.95 9.74 -12.90
CA LYS A 185 22.75 10.82 -12.32
C LYS A 185 22.65 10.85 -10.79
N ALA A 186 21.71 10.09 -10.23
CA ALA A 186 21.40 10.10 -8.81
C ALA A 186 22.52 9.48 -7.98
N LYS A 187 23.03 10.22 -6.99
CA LYS A 187 23.96 9.68 -6.00
C LYS A 187 23.24 8.95 -4.87
N TYR A 188 22.04 9.40 -4.55
CA TYR A 188 21.16 8.84 -3.53
C TYR A 188 19.82 8.48 -4.14
N ILE A 189 19.33 7.28 -3.83
CA ILE A 189 18.01 6.81 -4.25
C ILE A 189 17.30 6.31 -3.00
N THR A 190 16.09 6.78 -2.75
CA THR A 190 15.19 6.24 -1.73
C THR A 190 13.98 5.63 -2.40
N LYS A 191 13.73 4.35 -2.12
CA LYS A 191 12.44 3.72 -2.38
C LYS A 191 11.59 3.77 -1.12
N MET A 192 10.37 4.29 -1.26
CA MET A 192 9.33 4.28 -0.25
C MET A 192 8.19 3.39 -0.76
N ASP A 193 7.92 2.31 -0.02
CA ASP A 193 6.73 1.47 -0.24
C ASP A 193 5.60 2.04 0.63
N TYR A 194 4.59 2.62 -0.02
CA TYR A 194 3.36 3.04 0.64
C TYR A 194 2.47 1.81 0.86
N MET A 195 2.85 1.01 1.86
CA MET A 195 2.20 -0.27 2.13
C MET A 195 0.68 -0.09 2.24
N LYS A 196 -0.09 -0.99 1.62
CA LYS A 196 -1.55 -1.07 1.75
C LYS A 196 -2.33 0.19 1.35
N GLY A 197 -1.74 1.10 0.56
CA GLY A 197 -2.42 2.31 0.09
C GLY A 197 -3.77 2.05 -0.58
N PHE A 198 -3.90 0.92 -1.27
CA PHE A 198 -5.17 0.49 -1.88
C PHE A 198 -6.35 0.48 -0.87
N HIS A 199 -6.14 0.01 0.36
CA HIS A 199 -7.21 -0.07 1.37
C HIS A 199 -7.52 1.27 2.05
N GLN A 200 -6.67 2.27 1.88
CA GLN A 200 -6.98 3.60 2.34
C GLN A 200 -7.94 4.32 1.38
N LYS A 201 -8.05 3.85 0.14
CA LYS A 201 -8.97 4.41 -0.84
C LYS A 201 -10.41 4.01 -0.52
N GLY A 202 -11.27 5.01 -0.36
CA GLY A 202 -12.69 4.77 -0.20
C GLY A 202 -13.36 4.28 -1.47
N VAL A 203 -14.58 3.78 -1.30
CA VAL A 203 -15.48 3.41 -2.38
C VAL A 203 -16.67 4.35 -2.37
N GLU A 204 -17.07 4.86 -3.53
CA GLU A 204 -18.29 5.67 -3.64
C GLU A 204 -19.55 4.84 -3.30
N PRO A 205 -20.60 5.40 -2.67
CA PRO A 205 -21.76 4.64 -2.19
C PRO A 205 -22.45 3.77 -3.26
N ASN A 206 -22.53 4.24 -4.51
CA ASN A 206 -23.10 3.44 -5.61
C ASN A 206 -22.20 2.27 -6.00
N SER A 207 -20.89 2.44 -5.86
CA SER A 207 -19.89 1.41 -6.15
C SER A 207 -19.79 0.37 -5.03
N MET A 208 -20.10 0.73 -3.80
CA MET A 208 -20.21 -0.22 -2.67
C MET A 208 -21.22 -1.34 -2.98
N LYS A 209 -22.34 -0.99 -3.62
CA LYS A 209 -23.39 -1.94 -4.05
C LYS A 209 -22.89 -2.93 -5.10
N ILE A 210 -21.92 -2.53 -5.92
CA ILE A 210 -21.28 -3.38 -6.92
C ILE A 210 -20.24 -4.32 -6.27
N LEU A 211 -19.61 -3.88 -5.18
CA LEU A 211 -18.62 -4.62 -4.41
C LEU A 211 -19.20 -5.43 -3.25
N ARG A 212 -20.49 -5.76 -3.30
CA ARG A 212 -21.12 -6.60 -2.29
C ARG A 212 -20.46 -7.97 -2.20
N ILE A 213 -20.08 -8.35 -0.98
CA ILE A 213 -19.57 -9.67 -0.65
C ILE A 213 -20.65 -10.49 0.06
N ILE A 214 -20.62 -11.80 -0.10
CA ILE A 214 -21.54 -12.73 0.56
C ILE A 214 -20.79 -13.87 1.23
N CYS A 215 -21.13 -14.13 2.48
CA CYS A 215 -20.65 -15.28 3.25
C CYS A 215 -21.83 -15.91 4.01
N HIS A 216 -21.54 -16.92 4.83
CA HIS A 216 -22.57 -17.63 5.60
C HIS A 216 -23.25 -16.75 6.68
N MET A 217 -22.65 -15.62 7.07
CA MET A 217 -23.24 -14.66 8.01
C MET A 217 -24.20 -13.66 7.34
N GLY A 218 -24.10 -13.48 6.02
CA GLY A 218 -24.90 -12.50 5.29
C GLY A 218 -24.13 -11.77 4.19
N ILE A 219 -24.65 -10.59 3.84
CA ILE A 219 -24.13 -9.74 2.78
C ILE A 219 -23.58 -8.46 3.38
N TYR A 220 -22.39 -8.08 2.93
CA TYR A 220 -21.69 -6.87 3.36
C TYR A 220 -21.24 -6.06 2.15
N GLU A 221 -20.96 -4.78 2.36
CA GLU A 221 -20.45 -3.89 1.34
C GLU A 221 -19.05 -3.40 1.69
N GLU A 222 -18.13 -3.51 0.73
CA GLU A 222 -16.77 -2.97 0.85
C GLU A 222 -16.82 -1.44 0.83
N THR A 223 -16.39 -0.80 1.93
CA THR A 223 -16.26 0.66 2.04
C THR A 223 -14.89 1.15 1.58
N ARG A 224 -13.92 0.22 1.50
CA ARG A 224 -12.56 0.42 1.01
C ARG A 224 -12.32 -0.40 -0.24
N MET A 225 -11.37 0.00 -1.07
CA MET A 225 -11.08 -0.74 -2.29
C MET A 225 -10.55 -2.16 -1.96
N PRO A 226 -11.23 -3.24 -2.39
CA PRO A 226 -10.77 -4.59 -2.17
C PRO A 226 -9.62 -4.94 -3.12
N PHE A 227 -8.78 -5.89 -2.69
CA PHE A 227 -7.73 -6.40 -3.55
C PHE A 227 -8.28 -7.20 -4.75
N GLY A 228 -7.47 -7.32 -5.80
CA GLY A 228 -7.82 -8.09 -7.00
C GLY A 228 -8.73 -7.34 -7.97
N MET A 229 -9.02 -6.06 -7.73
CA MET A 229 -9.72 -5.19 -8.65
C MET A 229 -8.88 -4.86 -9.88
N LYS A 230 -9.42 -5.09 -11.09
CA LYS A 230 -8.66 -4.89 -12.33
C LYS A 230 -8.17 -3.45 -12.58
N ASN A 231 -8.94 -2.43 -12.16
CA ASN A 231 -8.59 -1.02 -12.40
C ASN A 231 -7.80 -0.41 -11.21
N ALA A 232 -7.56 -1.18 -10.14
CA ALA A 232 -6.92 -0.63 -8.93
C ALA A 232 -5.56 0.03 -9.19
N PRO A 233 -4.63 -0.57 -9.99
CA PRO A 233 -3.35 0.07 -10.28
C PRO A 233 -3.47 1.43 -10.97
N GLY A 234 -4.37 1.56 -11.95
CA GLY A 234 -4.57 2.81 -12.70
C GLY A 234 -5.16 3.92 -11.82
N HIS A 235 -6.16 3.60 -11.01
CA HIS A 235 -6.73 4.54 -10.05
C HIS A 235 -5.72 4.99 -8.98
N TYR A 236 -4.82 4.09 -8.58
CA TYR A 236 -3.81 4.39 -7.59
C TYR A 236 -2.69 5.25 -8.18
N GLN A 237 -2.17 4.90 -9.36
CA GLN A 237 -1.22 5.72 -10.10
C GLN A 237 -1.75 7.15 -10.27
N ARG A 238 -2.99 7.32 -10.77
CA ARG A 238 -3.61 8.63 -10.97
C ARG A 238 -3.70 9.46 -9.70
N MET A 239 -4.06 8.82 -8.59
CA MET A 239 -4.15 9.47 -7.29
C MET A 239 -2.78 9.97 -6.84
N MET A 240 -1.77 9.12 -6.90
CA MET A 240 -0.42 9.47 -6.49
C MET A 240 0.19 10.55 -7.40
N GLU A 241 -0.01 10.48 -8.71
CA GLU A 241 0.42 11.53 -9.65
C GLU A 241 -0.26 12.89 -9.37
N ASN A 242 -1.52 12.90 -8.94
CA ASN A 242 -2.20 14.13 -8.53
C ASN A 242 -1.65 14.69 -7.21
N ILE A 243 -1.32 13.82 -6.24
CA ILE A 243 -0.77 14.24 -4.94
C ILE A 243 0.65 14.81 -5.10
N PHE A 244 1.46 14.21 -5.98
CA PHE A 244 2.88 14.50 -6.14
C PHE A 244 3.21 15.19 -7.47
N GLN A 245 2.24 15.90 -8.03
CA GLN A 245 2.36 16.49 -9.37
C GLN A 245 3.58 17.42 -9.45
N GLU A 246 3.78 18.26 -8.43
CA GLU A 246 4.89 19.21 -8.38
C GLU A 246 6.24 18.50 -8.30
N GLU A 247 6.37 17.49 -7.44
CA GLU A 247 7.61 16.74 -7.22
C GLU A 247 8.03 15.94 -8.46
N ILE A 248 7.05 15.40 -9.19
CA ILE A 248 7.28 14.73 -10.47
C ILE A 248 7.75 15.71 -11.53
N LEU A 249 7.15 16.91 -11.60
CA LEU A 249 7.51 17.95 -12.56
C LEU A 249 8.90 18.54 -12.27
N GLU A 250 9.24 18.77 -11.01
CA GLU A 250 10.58 19.16 -10.56
C GLU A 250 11.63 18.09 -10.89
N GLY A 251 11.19 16.84 -11.02
CA GLY A 251 11.96 15.81 -11.69
C GLY A 251 12.97 15.08 -10.80
N TRP A 252 12.75 15.06 -9.50
CA TRP A 252 13.51 14.27 -8.52
C TRP A 252 12.69 13.11 -7.91
N MET A 253 11.42 12.97 -8.34
CA MET A 253 10.53 11.89 -7.92
C MET A 253 9.99 11.11 -9.13
N VAL A 254 9.82 9.80 -8.95
CA VAL A 254 9.04 8.93 -9.83
C VAL A 254 8.07 8.11 -9.00
N ILE A 255 6.86 7.96 -9.51
CA ILE A 255 5.81 7.16 -8.90
C ILE A 255 5.49 5.98 -9.79
N TYR A 256 5.46 4.80 -9.18
CA TYR A 256 5.09 3.58 -9.84
C TYR A 256 4.14 2.75 -8.96
N ILE A 257 2.84 2.91 -9.22
CA ILE A 257 1.75 2.32 -8.44
C ILE A 257 1.96 2.68 -6.96
N ASP A 258 2.38 1.72 -6.12
CA ASP A 258 2.58 1.90 -4.67
C ASP A 258 3.99 2.35 -4.30
N ASP A 259 4.92 2.33 -5.26
CA ASP A 259 6.33 2.67 -5.06
C ASP A 259 6.56 4.17 -5.35
N ILE A 260 7.03 4.90 -4.34
CA ILE A 260 7.56 6.26 -4.49
C ILE A 260 9.08 6.17 -4.53
N ILE A 261 9.69 6.73 -5.56
CA ILE A 261 11.15 6.69 -5.75
C ILE A 261 11.64 8.13 -5.78
N ILE A 262 12.49 8.45 -4.82
CA ILE A 262 13.13 9.76 -4.68
C ILE A 262 14.58 9.59 -5.07
N TYR A 263 15.12 10.54 -5.82
CA TYR A 263 16.52 10.51 -6.21
C TYR A 263 17.15 11.90 -6.22
N SER A 264 18.42 11.99 -5.83
CA SER A 264 19.16 13.25 -5.76
C SER A 264 20.66 13.06 -6.00
N GLU A 265 21.36 14.14 -6.33
CA GLU A 265 22.83 14.17 -6.47
C GLU A 265 23.54 14.51 -5.15
N THR A 266 22.88 15.28 -4.28
CA THR A 266 23.40 15.69 -2.97
C THR A 266 22.59 15.09 -1.83
N TRP A 267 23.23 14.92 -0.67
CA TRP A 267 22.57 14.36 0.51
C TRP A 267 21.57 15.36 1.13
N GLU A 268 21.94 16.64 1.10
CA GLU A 268 21.17 17.76 1.60
C GLU A 268 19.82 17.86 0.90
N ASP A 269 19.81 17.76 -0.44
CA ASP A 269 18.58 17.73 -1.22
C ASP A 269 17.77 16.46 -0.93
N HIS A 270 18.43 15.31 -0.82
CA HIS A 270 17.76 14.03 -0.57
C HIS A 270 16.91 14.04 0.70
N VAL A 271 17.51 14.60 1.76
CA VAL A 271 16.90 14.76 3.09
C VAL A 271 15.71 15.72 3.00
N GLN A 272 15.81 16.82 2.25
CA GLN A 272 14.70 17.74 2.05
C GLN A 272 13.56 17.11 1.24
N TYR A 273 13.88 16.37 0.17
CA TYR A 273 12.90 15.65 -0.64
C TYR A 273 12.14 14.64 0.20
N ILE A 274 12.83 13.82 1.01
CA ILE A 274 12.19 12.88 1.93
C ILE A 274 11.24 13.62 2.89
N ASP A 275 11.66 14.74 3.51
CA ASP A 275 10.78 15.51 4.41
C ASP A 275 9.54 16.06 3.67
N ARG A 276 9.68 16.51 2.41
CA ARG A 276 8.56 16.97 1.58
C ARG A 276 7.59 15.83 1.27
N VAL A 277 8.09 14.67 0.86
CA VAL A 277 7.24 13.49 0.60
C VAL A 277 6.46 13.08 1.84
N LEU A 278 7.13 12.99 3.00
CA LEU A 278 6.46 12.60 4.25
C LEU A 278 5.34 13.56 4.64
N LYS A 279 5.53 14.88 4.44
CA LYS A 279 4.48 15.89 4.66
C LYS A 279 3.33 15.79 3.67
N LEU A 280 3.57 15.44 2.41
CA LEU A 280 2.50 15.28 1.44
C LEU A 280 1.66 14.03 1.72
N LEU A 281 2.33 12.94 2.12
CA LEU A 281 1.64 11.72 2.59
C LEU A 281 0.77 11.99 3.82
N ALA A 282 1.17 12.98 4.63
CA ALA A 282 0.49 13.42 5.84
C ALA A 282 -0.75 14.30 5.61
N LEU A 283 -0.88 14.97 4.45
CA LEU A 283 -1.93 15.98 4.18
C LEU A 283 -3.38 15.44 4.11
N GLY A 284 -3.62 14.25 4.64
CA GLY A 284 -4.97 13.83 5.02
C GLY A 284 -5.05 12.54 5.83
N HIS A 285 -3.97 11.75 5.95
CA HIS A 285 -4.07 10.33 6.33
C HIS A 285 -2.88 9.86 7.16
N LYS A 286 -3.15 8.94 8.10
CA LYS A 286 -2.09 8.18 8.76
C LYS A 286 -1.50 7.16 7.77
N VAL A 287 -0.19 7.24 7.51
CA VAL A 287 0.55 6.37 6.59
C VAL A 287 0.65 4.94 7.17
N PRO A 288 0.33 3.85 6.43
CA PRO A 288 0.29 2.47 6.96
C PRO A 288 1.67 1.84 7.19
N GLY A 289 2.53 2.47 7.98
CA GLY A 289 3.95 2.11 7.99
C GLY A 289 4.62 2.46 6.66
N LEU A 290 5.95 2.57 6.70
CA LEU A 290 6.74 3.00 5.56
C LEU A 290 7.99 2.13 5.53
N SER A 291 8.22 1.46 4.41
CA SER A 291 9.53 0.84 4.16
C SER A 291 10.40 1.83 3.40
N LEU A 292 11.51 2.28 4.01
CA LEU A 292 12.52 3.09 3.34
C LEU A 292 13.74 2.25 3.03
N ALA A 293 14.08 2.14 1.75
CA ALA A 293 15.33 1.58 1.31
C ALA A 293 16.14 2.69 0.64
N ILE A 294 17.32 3.01 1.16
CA ILE A 294 18.16 4.10 0.69
C ILE A 294 19.46 3.50 0.20
N GLU A 295 19.78 3.70 -1.07
CA GLU A 295 21.01 3.22 -1.67
C GLU A 295 21.87 4.38 -2.14
N GLN A 296 23.18 4.21 -1.98
CA GLN A 296 24.20 5.20 -2.38
C GLN A 296 25.09 4.58 -3.46
N ASN A 297 25.31 5.31 -4.56
CA ASN A 297 26.22 4.92 -5.65
C ASN A 297 25.89 3.61 -6.41
N LYS A 298 24.65 3.11 -6.38
CA LYS A 298 24.21 1.92 -7.16
C LYS A 298 23.88 2.18 -8.64
N VAL A 299 24.09 3.41 -9.11
CA VAL A 299 23.79 3.90 -10.46
C VAL A 299 24.24 2.94 -11.55
N VAL A 300 25.49 2.46 -11.49
CA VAL A 300 26.07 1.59 -12.54
C VAL A 300 25.35 0.24 -12.61
N ALA A 301 24.93 -0.30 -11.46
CA ALA A 301 24.20 -1.57 -11.42
C ALA A 301 22.77 -1.41 -11.97
N VAL A 302 22.12 -0.29 -11.65
CA VAL A 302 20.77 0.03 -12.15
C VAL A 302 20.77 0.27 -13.66
N LEU A 303 21.80 0.93 -14.19
CA LEU A 303 21.96 1.21 -15.63
C LEU A 303 22.37 0.01 -16.48
N THR A 304 23.01 -1.00 -15.88
CA THR A 304 23.41 -2.23 -16.61
C THR A 304 22.28 -3.25 -16.71
N LYS A 305 21.17 -3.07 -15.97
CA LYS A 305 20.00 -3.92 -16.12
C LYS A 305 19.20 -3.59 -17.40
N PRO A 306 18.70 -4.60 -18.12
CA PRO A 306 17.84 -4.37 -19.27
C PRO A 306 16.57 -3.62 -18.87
N VAL A 307 16.18 -2.64 -19.69
CA VAL A 307 14.99 -1.81 -19.46
C VAL A 307 13.76 -2.71 -19.32
N PRO A 308 13.05 -2.68 -18.18
CA PRO A 308 11.91 -3.56 -17.94
C PRO A 308 10.76 -3.20 -18.88
N LYS A 309 10.19 -4.21 -19.55
CA LYS A 309 9.08 -4.04 -20.51
C LYS A 309 7.73 -4.43 -19.91
N LYS A 310 7.74 -5.26 -18.86
CA LYS A 310 6.55 -5.75 -18.15
C LYS A 310 6.50 -5.27 -16.70
N ILE A 311 5.30 -5.21 -16.11
CA ILE A 311 5.07 -4.82 -14.71
C ILE A 311 5.94 -5.63 -13.74
N LYS A 312 6.05 -6.97 -13.93
CA LYS A 312 6.87 -7.83 -13.07
C LYS A 312 8.37 -7.56 -13.20
N GLU A 313 8.85 -7.32 -14.41
CA GLU A 313 10.25 -6.94 -14.65
C GLU A 313 10.53 -5.58 -14.02
N MET A 314 9.54 -4.68 -14.03
CA MET A 314 9.65 -3.37 -13.39
C MET A 314 9.69 -3.48 -11.87
N GLN A 315 8.84 -4.31 -11.27
CA GLN A 315 8.90 -4.59 -9.83
C GLN A 315 10.26 -5.18 -9.43
N SER A 316 10.80 -6.12 -10.22
CA SER A 316 12.15 -6.68 -9.99
C SER A 316 13.28 -5.68 -10.22
N PHE A 317 13.11 -4.74 -11.16
CA PHE A 317 14.04 -3.64 -11.38
C PHE A 317 14.05 -2.68 -10.19
N LEU A 318 12.86 -2.32 -9.70
CA LEU A 318 12.68 -1.46 -8.54
C LEU A 318 13.20 -2.09 -7.25
N GLU A 319 12.93 -3.37 -7.02
CA GLU A 319 13.50 -4.13 -5.89
C GLU A 319 15.04 -4.17 -5.93
N PHE A 320 15.65 -4.04 -7.10
CA PHE A 320 17.10 -4.05 -7.25
C PHE A 320 17.75 -2.66 -7.14
N ALA A 321 17.02 -1.63 -7.56
CA ALA A 321 17.43 -0.23 -7.44
C ALA A 321 17.33 0.28 -5.99
N SER A 322 16.49 -0.37 -5.16
CA SER A 322 16.34 -0.18 -3.71
C SER A 322 17.23 -1.11 -2.88
#